data_AF-A0A536YS33-F1
#
_entry.id   AF-A0A536YS33-F1
#
_cell.length_a   1.000
_cell.length_b   1.000
_cell.length_c   1.000
_cell.angle_alpha   90.00
_cell.angle_beta   90.00
_cell.angle_gamma   90.00
#
_symmetry.space_group_name_H-M   'P 1'
#
loop_
_entity.id
_entity.type
_entity.pdbx_description
1 polymer ?
#
loop_
_entity_poly.entity_id
_entity_poly.type
_entity_poly.pdbx_seq_one_letter_code
_entity_poly.pdbx_strand_id
1 'polypeptide(L)' 'MTKTAVKAVGVVGAGRMGTPIIGHLARKGFVTRACDLNAARAGAVKKLGAEWAASPESLAAESDAILVCVG' A
#
# COMPACT_ATOMS: atom_id res chain seq x y z
N MET A 1 25.13 -7.15 7.26
CA MET A 1 23.92 -6.36 6.90
C MET A 1 23.02 -6.31 8.12
N THR A 2 22.78 -5.12 8.69
CA THR A 2 21.79 -4.94 9.75
C THR A 2 20.39 -5.02 9.14
N LYS A 3 19.51 -5.84 9.72
CA LYS A 3 18.14 -5.99 9.25
C LYS A 3 17.32 -4.78 9.71
N THR A 4 16.98 -3.88 8.80
CA THR A 4 16.02 -2.80 9.09
C THR A 4 14.64 -3.40 9.31
N ALA A 5 13.96 -2.97 10.37
CA ALA A 5 12.59 -3.38 10.64
C ALA A 5 11.64 -2.71 9.63
N VAL A 6 10.76 -3.50 9.02
CA VAL A 6 9.73 -3.00 8.10
C VAL A 6 8.74 -2.12 8.87
N LYS A 7 8.57 -0.88 8.45
CA LYS A 7 7.60 0.09 9.00
C LYS A 7 6.69 0.67 7.93
N ALA A 8 7.23 0.91 6.73
CA ALA A 8 6.49 1.38 5.58
C ALA A 8 6.22 0.23 4.60
N VAL A 9 4.96 0.04 4.23
CA VAL A 9 4.52 -1.06 3.37
C VAL A 9 3.74 -0.50 2.19
N GLY A 10 4.23 -0.78 0.98
CA GLY A 10 3.54 -0.50 -0.26
C GLY A 10 2.68 -1.67 -0.71
N VAL A 11 1.49 -1.40 -1.25
CA VAL A 11 0.63 -2.41 -1.86
C VAL A 11 0.32 -2.02 -3.30
N VAL A 12 0.74 -2.84 -4.26
CA VAL A 12 0.34 -2.72 -5.66
C VAL A 12 -0.92 -3.55 -5.88
N GLY A 13 -2.02 -2.89 -6.22
CA GLY A 13 -3.34 -3.46 -6.39
C GLY A 13 -4.25 -3.22 -5.19
N ALA A 14 -5.33 -2.45 -5.42
CA ALA A 14 -6.39 -2.12 -4.47
C ALA A 14 -7.72 -2.81 -4.85
N GLY A 15 -7.63 -4.03 -5.40
CA GLY A 15 -8.79 -4.85 -5.77
C GLY A 15 -9.44 -5.58 -4.60
N ARG A 16 -10.16 -6.66 -4.90
CA ARG A 16 -10.87 -7.48 -3.89
C ARG A 16 -9.96 -7.98 -2.77
N MET A 17 -8.75 -8.45 -3.12
CA MET A 17 -7.77 -8.94 -2.13
C MET A 17 -6.87 -7.83 -1.58
N GLY A 18 -6.49 -6.85 -2.41
CA GLY A 18 -5.63 -5.75 -1.97
C GLY A 18 -6.29 -4.87 -0.91
N THR A 19 -7.58 -4.55 -1.07
CA THR A 19 -8.35 -3.70 -0.16
C THR A 19 -8.29 -4.16 1.32
N PRO A 20 -8.63 -5.43 1.66
CA PRO A 20 -8.55 -5.89 3.05
C PRO A 20 -7.10 -5.92 3.58
N ILE A 21 -6.10 -6.19 2.73
CA ILE A 21 -4.68 -6.16 3.10
C ILE A 21 -4.25 -4.75 3.49
N ILE A 22 -4.55 -3.77 2.62
CA ILE A 22 -4.26 -2.34 2.84
C ILE A 22 -4.86 -1.89 4.19
N GLY A 23 -6.14 -2.19 4.41
CA GLY A 23 -6.80 -1.82 5.65
C GLY A 23 -6.22 -2.53 6.88
N HIS A 24 -5.80 -3.79 6.76
CA HIS A 24 -5.19 -4.50 7.89
C HIS A 24 -3.85 -3.89 8.28
N LEU A 25 -2.99 -3.57 7.31
CA LEU A 25 -1.69 -2.94 7.54
C LEU A 25 -1.84 -1.57 8.19
N ALA A 26 -2.72 -0.72 7.65
CA ALA A 26 -2.99 0.60 8.22
C ALA A 26 -3.48 0.51 9.67
N ARG A 27 -4.44 -0.37 9.97
CA ARG A 27 -4.94 -0.59 11.35
C ARG A 27 -3.88 -1.12 12.31
N LYS A 28 -2.86 -1.83 11.82
CA LYS A 28 -1.74 -2.34 12.63
C LYS A 28 -0.62 -1.30 12.83
N GLY A 29 -0.78 -0.09 12.28
CA GLY A 29 0.16 1.01 12.49
C GLY A 29 1.33 1.04 11.50
N PHE A 30 1.28 0.26 10.41
CA PHE A 30 2.24 0.40 9.32
C PHE A 30 1.93 1.66 8.52
N VAL A 31 2.97 2.39 8.12
CA VAL A 31 2.84 3.45 7.12
C VAL A 31 2.48 2.78 5.80
N THR A 32 1.20 2.80 5.44
CA THR A 32 0.68 1.99 4.34
C THR A 32 0.38 2.88 3.15
N ARG A 33 0.96 2.54 1.99
CA ARG A 33 0.67 3.20 0.71
C ARG A 33 0.12 2.19 -0.28
N ALA A 34 -0.77 2.63 -1.16
CA ALA A 34 -1.26 1.79 -2.23
C ALA A 34 -1.22 2.49 -3.59
N CYS A 35 -0.96 1.71 -4.62
CA CYS A 35 -1.00 2.11 -6.03
C CYS A 35 -1.85 1.09 -6.80
N ASP A 36 -2.68 1.55 -7.72
CA ASP A 36 -3.48 0.71 -8.62
C ASP A 36 -3.66 1.44 -9.96
N LEU A 37 -3.82 0.70 -11.06
CA LEU A 37 -4.10 1.28 -12.38
C LEU A 37 -5.43 2.05 -12.39
N ASN A 38 -6.41 1.63 -11.57
CA ASN A 38 -7.68 2.30 -11.44
C ASN A 38 -7.63 3.37 -10.34
N ALA A 39 -7.36 4.61 -10.74
CA ALA A 39 -7.32 5.77 -9.86
C ALA A 39 -8.63 6.04 -9.08
N ALA A 40 -9.78 5.54 -9.55
CA ALA A 40 -11.04 5.68 -8.81
C ALA A 40 -11.01 4.97 -7.44
N ARG A 41 -10.08 4.04 -7.23
CA ARG A 41 -9.89 3.33 -5.95
C ARG A 41 -9.17 4.16 -4.89
N ALA A 42 -8.54 5.28 -5.26
CA ALA A 42 -7.78 6.12 -4.32
C ALA A 42 -8.62 6.59 -3.13
N GLY A 43 -9.88 6.94 -3.36
CA GLY A 43 -10.79 7.34 -2.28
C GLY A 43 -11.06 6.21 -1.28
N ALA A 44 -11.18 4.97 -1.74
CA ALA A 44 -11.36 3.80 -0.87
C ALA A 44 -10.09 3.52 -0.05
N VAL A 45 -8.91 3.60 -0.67
CA VAL A 45 -7.61 3.46 0.02
C VAL A 45 -7.47 4.47 1.16
N LYS A 46 -7.76 5.76 0.88
CA LYS A 46 -7.70 6.82 1.90
C LYS A 46 -8.65 6.57 3.07
N LYS A 47 -9.86 6.09 2.80
CA LYS A 47 -10.84 5.72 3.84
C LYS A 47 -10.37 4.58 4.74
N LEU A 48 -9.45 3.74 4.29
CA LEU A 48 -8.85 2.66 5.08
C LEU A 48 -7.71 3.13 5.99
N GLY A 49 -7.33 4.40 5.94
CA GLY A 49 -6.18 4.95 6.68
C GLY A 49 -4.84 4.75 5.98
N ALA A 50 -4.84 4.44 4.68
CA ALA A 50 -3.65 4.33 3.86
C ALA A 50 -3.50 5.53 2.91
N GLU A 51 -2.27 5.80 2.49
CA GLU A 51 -1.95 6.83 1.50
C GLU A 51 -2.04 6.29 0.07
N TRP A 52 -2.26 7.19 -0.89
CA TRP A 52 -2.29 6.85 -2.30
C TRP A 52 -0.97 7.26 -2.96
N ALA A 53 -0.28 6.30 -3.57
CA ALA A 53 0.87 6.54 -4.41
C ALA A 53 0.41 6.76 -5.86
N ALA A 54 0.87 7.84 -6.49
CA ALA A 54 0.48 8.21 -7.84
C ALA A 54 1.05 7.26 -8.91
N SER A 55 2.13 6.56 -8.58
CA SER A 55 2.80 5.61 -9.46
C SER A 55 3.56 4.51 -8.68
N PRO A 56 3.89 3.37 -9.31
CA PRO A 56 4.70 2.33 -8.68
C PRO A 56 6.09 2.82 -8.23
N GLU A 57 6.69 3.77 -8.94
CA GLU A 57 7.98 4.37 -8.59
C GLU A 57 7.88 5.16 -7.28
N SER A 58 6.84 6.01 -7.15
CA SER A 58 6.58 6.75 -5.91
C SER A 58 6.25 5.82 -4.73
N LEU A 59 5.55 4.72 -4.98
CA LEU A 59 5.28 3.69 -3.97
C LEU A 59 6.59 3.06 -3.48
N ALA A 60 7.46 2.67 -4.41
CA ALA A 60 8.71 1.98 -4.10
C ALA A 60 9.71 2.87 -3.35
N ALA A 61 9.77 4.16 -3.70
CA ALA A 61 10.63 5.12 -3.03
C ALA A 61 10.32 5.29 -1.54
N GLU A 62 9.08 5.02 -1.12
CA GLU A 62 8.60 5.26 0.24
C GLU A 62 8.20 3.98 1.00
N SER A 63 8.64 2.81 0.52
CA SER A 63 8.29 1.49 1.10
C SER A 63 9.53 0.69 1.47
N ASP A 64 9.52 0.09 2.66
CA ASP A 64 10.54 -0.90 3.06
C ASP A 64 10.26 -2.28 2.43
N ALA A 65 8.98 -2.57 2.19
CA ALA A 65 8.49 -3.78 1.56
C ALA A 65 7.28 -3.48 0.68
N ILE A 66 7.16 -4.22 -0.43
CA ILE A 66 6.04 -4.08 -1.37
C ILE A 66 5.32 -5.41 -1.50
N LEU A 67 4.00 -5.40 -1.32
CA LEU A 67 3.12 -6.52 -1.65
C LEU A 67 2.47 -6.27 -3.00
N VAL A 68 2.54 -7.25 -3.89
CA VAL A 68 1.87 -7.19 -5.19
C VAL A 68 0.64 -8.10 -5.15
N CYS A 69 -0.53 -7.50 -5.30
CA CYS A 69 -1.85 -8.15 -5.20
C CYS A 69 -2.68 -7.81 -6.44
N VAL A 70 -2.30 -8.41 -7.57
CA VAL A 70 -2.91 -8.19 -8.88
C VAL A 70 -3.55 -9.49 -9.41
N GLY A 71 -4.59 -9.36 -10.21
CA GLY A 71 -5.34 -10.46 -10.82
C GLY A 71 -6.66 -9.98 -11.43
#